data_AF-A0A382GL33-F1
#
_entry.id   AF-A0A382GL33-F1
#
_cell.length_a   1.000
_cell.length_b   1.000
_cell.length_c   1.000
_cell.angle_alpha   90.00
_cell.angle_beta   90.00
_cell.angle_gamma   90.00
#
_symmetry.space_group_name_H-M   'P 1'
#
loop_
_entity.id
_entity.type
_entity.pdbx_description
1 polymer ?
#
loop_
_entity_poly.entity_id
_entity_poly.type
_entity_poly.pdbx_seq_one_letter_code
_entity_poly.pdbx_strand_id
1 'polypeptide(L)'
;GNNCGTVYAADWHPDGNYIISAQGRNDEGVYHWVLDPDMDNDGYLNPDDAFPEEPTQWNDTDGDNYGDNPDPAFEPDSCPNVFGTSYMDVFGCPDADGDGYSDDGDQFDDDPYQWADNDGDGYPSNTNDIRDPNPYGGVDFFDDNPTQWDDSDGDGYGDNYANASWTNIRPAEWPGQLLTMTAQQEVDVDTFPLNPEQWNDTDGDWVGDEPFTTVSDGCPLEWGDSVWDRIGCPDADGDGYSDPGNGEPGQGQPSPLGDADAFADDPSQWHDSDGDGYGDNKSGNMGDECPGEPGGSQKAIYWNEGTSTWDDIAWYGCQDNDGDEYANTGEAFPNDPTQHADTDGDGYDRNNVESSCGDDPNGNNPDLFPTDGTQCDDRDGDGFGDNPSGPNGDWFPDDPSQWWDTDGDGYGDNPDGSMNDVCPTMYGTTTTEEARGCPDSDQDGTPDPQDAFPNDPFQDTDTDGDGFGDSQLSVDGDDCPTWPGTSTQGNV
;
A
#
# COMPACT_ATOMS: atom_id res chain seq x y z
N GLY A 1 102.54 -36.17 24.02
CA GLY A 1 102.67 -37.61 23.74
C GLY A 1 101.47 -37.98 22.93
N ASN A 2 101.67 -38.62 21.78
CA ASN A 2 100.58 -38.95 20.87
C ASN A 2 99.83 -40.13 21.49
N ASN A 3 98.65 -39.89 22.04
CA ASN A 3 97.79 -40.90 22.67
C ASN A 3 97.07 -41.78 21.63
N CYS A 4 97.80 -42.29 20.64
CA CYS A 4 97.27 -43.31 19.74
C CYS A 4 97.44 -44.66 20.43
N GLY A 5 96.36 -45.22 20.99
CA GLY A 5 96.37 -46.56 21.56
C GLY A 5 96.85 -47.62 20.56
N THR A 6 97.41 -48.73 21.05
CA THR A 6 97.81 -49.85 20.20
C THR A 6 96.60 -50.77 19.97
N VAL A 7 96.28 -51.07 18.70
CA VAL A 7 95.27 -52.09 18.34
C VAL A 7 95.95 -53.45 18.39
N TYR A 8 95.42 -54.37 19.20
CA TYR A 8 96.01 -55.70 19.44
C TYR A 8 95.35 -56.80 18.62
N ALA A 9 94.06 -56.64 18.32
CA ALA A 9 93.29 -57.57 17.50
C ALA A 9 92.20 -56.79 16.77
N ALA A 10 91.98 -57.15 15.51
CA ALA A 10 90.84 -56.71 14.71
C ALA A 10 90.25 -57.95 14.04
N ASP A 11 88.98 -58.21 14.28
CA ASP A 11 88.22 -59.22 13.55
C ASP A 11 87.64 -58.55 12.31
N TRP A 12 87.95 -59.11 11.15
CA TRP A 12 87.45 -58.64 9.86
C TRP A 12 86.17 -59.38 9.51
N HIS A 13 85.26 -58.71 8.82
CA HIS A 13 84.13 -59.36 8.18
C HIS A 13 84.63 -60.42 7.17
N PRO A 14 83.92 -61.55 6.94
CA PRO A 14 84.37 -62.62 6.04
C PRO A 14 84.63 -62.19 4.58
N ASP A 15 84.05 -61.09 4.12
CA ASP A 15 84.33 -60.50 2.80
C ASP A 15 85.67 -59.74 2.74
N GLY A 16 86.26 -59.45 3.91
CA GLY A 16 87.52 -58.75 4.08
C GLY A 16 87.46 -57.22 3.94
N ASN A 17 86.27 -56.61 3.83
CA ASN A 17 86.15 -55.19 3.48
C ASN A 17 86.07 -54.25 4.70
N TYR A 18 85.63 -54.75 5.85
CA TYR A 18 85.52 -53.95 7.07
C TYR A 18 85.84 -54.73 8.35
N ILE A 19 86.13 -54.00 9.43
CA ILE A 19 86.46 -54.54 10.75
C ILE A 19 85.17 -54.62 11.57
N ILE A 20 84.78 -55.80 12.06
CA ILE A 20 83.55 -56.01 12.86
C ILE A 20 83.80 -55.88 14.36
N SER A 21 85.04 -56.11 14.80
CA SER A 21 85.45 -55.74 16.16
C SER A 21 86.92 -55.41 16.22
N ALA A 22 87.30 -54.47 17.08
CA ALA A 22 88.70 -54.15 17.35
C ALA A 22 88.94 -53.97 18.85
N GLN A 23 90.06 -54.50 19.33
CA GLN A 23 90.48 -54.41 20.72
C GLN A 23 91.76 -53.58 20.82
N GLY A 24 91.70 -52.51 21.61
CA GLY A 24 92.81 -51.60 21.84
C GLY A 24 93.07 -51.38 23.32
N ARG A 25 94.30 -50.99 23.66
CA ARG A 25 94.65 -50.56 25.03
C ARG A 25 95.56 -49.35 25.02
N ASN A 26 95.36 -48.46 25.98
CA ASN A 26 96.29 -47.40 26.35
C ASN A 26 96.42 -47.33 27.89
N ASP A 27 97.02 -46.25 28.40
CA ASP A 27 97.22 -46.01 29.83
C ASP A 27 95.92 -45.68 30.60
N GLU A 28 94.80 -45.46 29.88
CA GLU A 28 93.48 -45.11 30.42
C GLU A 28 92.52 -46.30 30.48
N GLY A 29 92.72 -47.36 29.67
CA GLY A 29 91.87 -48.54 29.71
C GLY A 29 92.01 -49.49 28.52
N VAL A 30 91.17 -50.53 28.52
CA VAL A 30 90.93 -51.44 27.38
C VAL A 30 89.66 -50.95 26.67
N TYR A 31 89.74 -50.75 25.37
CA TYR A 31 88.61 -50.38 24.53
C TYR A 31 88.25 -51.56 23.65
N HIS A 32 86.98 -51.94 23.67
CA HIS A 32 86.39 -52.84 22.69
C HIS A 32 85.48 -52.00 21.79
N TRP A 33 85.83 -51.96 20.51
CA TRP A 33 84.97 -51.42 19.47
C TRP A 33 84.27 -52.62 18.85
N VAL A 34 82.94 -52.64 18.93
CA VAL A 34 82.10 -53.59 18.20
C VAL A 34 81.31 -52.74 17.23
N LEU A 35 81.49 -53.00 15.94
CA LEU A 35 80.60 -52.48 14.92
C LEU A 35 79.49 -53.49 14.80
N ASP A 36 78.24 -53.04 14.98
CA ASP A 36 77.10 -53.85 14.58
C ASP A 36 77.08 -53.86 13.06
N PRO A 37 77.39 -54.98 12.38
CA PRO A 37 77.52 -54.99 10.93
C PRO A 37 76.16 -54.93 10.21
N ASP A 38 75.07 -55.11 10.95
CA ASP A 38 73.67 -55.13 10.57
C ASP A 38 72.91 -54.48 11.74
N MET A 39 72.73 -53.16 11.66
CA MET A 39 72.33 -52.32 12.79
C MET A 39 70.85 -52.49 13.16
N ASP A 40 70.02 -52.91 12.22
CA ASP A 40 68.58 -53.08 12.40
C ASP A 40 68.14 -54.56 12.49
N ASN A 41 69.05 -55.50 12.20
CA ASN A 41 68.90 -56.96 12.26
C ASN A 41 67.93 -57.55 11.22
N ASP A 42 67.88 -56.98 10.02
CA ASP A 42 67.06 -57.48 8.92
C ASP A 42 67.77 -58.56 8.06
N GLY A 43 69.09 -58.72 8.24
CA GLY A 43 69.94 -59.66 7.53
C GLY A 43 70.71 -59.10 6.34
N TYR A 44 70.59 -57.81 6.06
CA TYR A 44 71.44 -57.04 5.16
C TYR A 44 72.51 -56.29 5.97
N LEU A 45 73.67 -56.08 5.37
CA LEU A 45 74.81 -55.48 6.07
C LEU A 45 74.81 -53.99 5.78
N ASN A 46 75.10 -53.13 6.77
CA ASN A 46 75.02 -51.67 6.62
C ASN A 46 75.66 -51.09 5.32
N PRO A 47 76.76 -51.63 4.75
CA PRO A 47 77.32 -51.12 3.48
C PRO A 47 76.54 -51.53 2.21
N ASP A 48 75.75 -52.60 2.28
CA ASP A 48 74.96 -53.18 1.19
C ASP A 48 73.45 -52.95 1.38
N ASP A 49 73.08 -52.25 2.46
CA ASP A 49 71.73 -51.95 2.89
C ASP A 49 71.42 -50.47 2.59
N ALA A 50 70.38 -50.22 1.80
CA ALA A 50 69.94 -48.88 1.47
C ALA A 50 69.37 -48.12 2.68
N PHE A 51 68.83 -48.84 3.68
CA PHE A 51 68.24 -48.27 4.90
C PHE A 51 68.77 -48.93 6.18
N PRO A 52 70.05 -48.71 6.56
CA PRO A 52 70.72 -49.43 7.66
C PRO A 52 70.14 -49.25 9.07
N GLU A 53 69.08 -48.45 9.22
CA GLU A 53 68.40 -48.20 10.50
C GLU A 53 66.93 -48.64 10.47
N GLU A 54 66.39 -49.09 9.32
CA GLU A 54 64.99 -49.46 9.17
C GLU A 54 64.81 -50.93 8.76
N PRO A 55 64.54 -51.86 9.71
CA PRO A 55 64.65 -53.31 9.51
C PRO A 55 63.66 -53.94 8.52
N THR A 56 62.84 -53.11 7.89
CA THR A 56 61.84 -53.55 6.92
C THR A 56 62.20 -53.15 5.49
N GLN A 57 63.21 -52.30 5.31
CA GLN A 57 63.68 -51.79 4.01
C GLN A 57 65.17 -52.05 3.87
N TRP A 58 65.60 -52.56 2.72
CA TRP A 58 67.02 -52.82 2.45
C TRP A 58 67.44 -52.57 1.01
N ASN A 59 66.48 -52.29 0.12
CA ASN A 59 66.71 -52.06 -1.30
C ASN A 59 66.06 -50.73 -1.71
N ASP A 60 66.77 -49.96 -2.52
CA ASP A 60 66.33 -48.70 -3.14
C ASP A 60 66.88 -48.72 -4.58
N THR A 61 66.03 -49.12 -5.53
CA THR A 61 66.51 -49.42 -6.89
C THR A 61 66.79 -48.16 -7.72
N ASP A 62 66.08 -47.06 -7.47
CA ASP A 62 66.21 -45.81 -8.23
C ASP A 62 66.88 -44.66 -7.46
N GLY A 63 67.13 -44.84 -6.16
CA GLY A 63 67.94 -43.97 -5.33
C GLY A 63 67.19 -42.76 -4.78
N ASP A 64 65.88 -42.88 -4.57
CA ASP A 64 65.01 -41.80 -4.13
C ASP A 64 64.78 -41.72 -2.60
N ASN A 65 65.37 -42.68 -1.87
CA ASN A 65 65.25 -42.86 -0.42
C ASN A 65 63.88 -43.37 0.04
N TYR A 66 63.08 -43.97 -0.83
CA TYR A 66 61.98 -44.87 -0.46
C TYR A 66 62.38 -46.31 -0.77
N GLY A 67 61.95 -47.24 0.08
CA GLY A 67 62.43 -48.62 0.00
C GLY A 67 61.52 -49.53 -0.81
N ASP A 68 62.09 -50.33 -1.72
CA ASP A 68 61.34 -51.18 -2.66
C ASP A 68 60.53 -52.31 -1.99
N ASN A 69 60.79 -52.60 -0.71
CA ASN A 69 60.12 -53.73 -0.06
C ASN A 69 58.66 -53.36 0.16
N PRO A 70 57.70 -54.20 -0.27
CA PRO A 70 56.29 -53.85 -0.18
C PRO A 70 55.77 -53.91 1.25
N ASP A 71 54.57 -53.37 1.46
CA ASP A 71 53.78 -53.51 2.68
C ASP A 71 53.88 -54.94 3.27
N PRO A 72 54.18 -55.09 4.58
CA PRO A 72 54.02 -54.08 5.65
C PRO A 72 55.32 -53.33 6.00
N ALA A 73 56.23 -53.13 5.06
CA ALA A 73 57.45 -52.35 5.30
C ALA A 73 57.14 -50.87 5.58
N PHE A 74 58.10 -50.16 6.19
CA PHE A 74 57.98 -48.73 6.44
C PHE A 74 58.10 -47.96 5.12
N GLU A 75 57.12 -47.08 4.84
CA GLU A 75 57.08 -46.18 3.67
C GLU A 75 57.55 -46.84 2.36
N PRO A 76 56.89 -47.93 1.92
CA PRO A 76 57.34 -48.68 0.76
C PRO A 76 57.16 -47.87 -0.52
N ASP A 77 58.18 -47.89 -1.37
CA ASP A 77 58.16 -47.22 -2.66
C ASP A 77 57.08 -47.84 -3.57
N SER A 78 56.14 -47.00 -4.00
CA SER A 78 55.05 -47.35 -4.91
C SER A 78 55.49 -47.35 -6.37
N CYS A 79 56.63 -46.71 -6.68
CA CYS A 79 57.26 -46.65 -7.99
C CYS A 79 58.73 -47.14 -8.01
N PRO A 80 59.04 -48.41 -7.65
CA PRO A 80 60.41 -48.94 -7.37
C PRO A 80 61.48 -48.87 -8.47
N ASN A 81 61.20 -48.28 -9.63
CA ASN A 81 62.17 -48.16 -10.72
C ASN A 81 62.17 -46.76 -11.33
N VAL A 82 61.45 -45.82 -10.71
CA VAL A 82 61.25 -44.45 -11.19
C VAL A 82 61.39 -43.54 -9.99
N PHE A 83 62.56 -42.90 -9.90
CA PHE A 83 62.85 -41.91 -8.86
C PHE A 83 61.68 -40.96 -8.65
N GLY A 84 61.20 -40.87 -7.41
CA GLY A 84 60.10 -40.01 -7.00
C GLY A 84 60.38 -39.20 -5.75
N THR A 85 59.50 -38.25 -5.45
CA THR A 85 59.55 -37.47 -4.20
C THR A 85 58.22 -37.38 -3.50
N SER A 86 57.17 -38.02 -4.01
CA SER A 86 55.83 -38.02 -3.42
C SER A 86 55.85 -38.64 -2.00
N TYR A 87 55.02 -38.09 -1.12
CA TYR A 87 54.91 -38.53 0.28
C TYR A 87 53.53 -38.35 0.91
N MET A 88 52.56 -37.74 0.20
CA MET A 88 51.23 -37.43 0.74
C MET A 88 50.20 -38.53 0.46
N ASP A 89 50.12 -38.99 -0.79
CA ASP A 89 49.19 -40.04 -1.25
C ASP A 89 49.88 -41.40 -1.38
N VAL A 90 51.05 -41.43 -2.03
CA VAL A 90 51.92 -42.60 -2.20
C VAL A 90 53.37 -42.18 -2.00
N PHE A 91 54.23 -43.12 -1.59
CA PHE A 91 55.65 -42.87 -1.35
C PHE A 91 56.49 -43.25 -2.57
N GLY A 92 57.48 -42.44 -2.93
CA GLY A 92 58.50 -42.75 -3.95
C GLY A 92 58.06 -42.65 -5.41
N CYS A 93 56.93 -42.00 -5.70
CA CYS A 93 56.50 -41.75 -7.08
C CYS A 93 56.86 -40.34 -7.57
N PRO A 94 56.94 -40.14 -8.91
CA PRO A 94 57.12 -38.81 -9.49
C PRO A 94 56.15 -37.78 -8.91
N ASP A 95 56.68 -36.61 -8.60
CA ASP A 95 55.99 -35.43 -8.04
C ASP A 95 56.63 -34.22 -8.73
N ALA A 96 55.99 -33.76 -9.80
CA ALA A 96 56.57 -32.83 -10.76
C ALA A 96 56.65 -31.39 -10.24
N ASP A 97 55.73 -30.98 -9.37
CA ASP A 97 55.67 -29.63 -8.80
C ASP A 97 56.23 -29.51 -7.37
N GLY A 98 56.36 -30.65 -6.67
CA GLY A 98 56.96 -30.76 -5.35
C GLY A 98 56.02 -30.47 -4.18
N ASP A 99 54.71 -30.59 -4.36
CA ASP A 99 53.73 -30.40 -3.30
C ASP A 99 53.59 -31.63 -2.36
N GLY A 100 54.07 -32.79 -2.84
CA GLY A 100 54.09 -34.06 -2.13
C GLY A 100 53.08 -35.09 -2.59
N TYR A 101 52.14 -34.76 -3.47
CA TYR A 101 51.28 -35.74 -4.15
C TYR A 101 52.00 -36.31 -5.38
N SER A 102 51.67 -37.56 -5.75
CA SER A 102 52.24 -38.16 -6.96
C SER A 102 51.55 -37.64 -8.23
N ASP A 103 52.28 -37.53 -9.35
CA ASP A 103 51.73 -37.09 -10.65
C ASP A 103 50.47 -37.88 -11.07
N ASP A 104 50.35 -39.16 -10.67
CA ASP A 104 49.19 -40.01 -10.98
C ASP A 104 47.98 -39.73 -10.04
N GLY A 105 48.23 -39.25 -8.83
CA GLY A 105 47.23 -38.91 -7.81
C GLY A 105 46.87 -37.42 -7.75
N ASP A 106 47.66 -36.59 -8.41
CA ASP A 106 47.53 -35.15 -8.47
C ASP A 106 46.74 -34.71 -9.72
N GLN A 107 45.63 -34.00 -9.54
CA GLN A 107 44.83 -33.46 -10.65
C GLN A 107 45.43 -32.19 -11.28
N PHE A 108 46.45 -31.60 -10.65
CA PHE A 108 47.12 -30.37 -11.04
C PHE A 108 48.66 -30.51 -10.97
N ASP A 109 49.21 -31.57 -11.58
CA ASP A 109 50.64 -32.00 -11.61
C ASP A 109 51.71 -30.93 -11.96
N ASP A 110 51.31 -29.74 -12.38
CA ASP A 110 52.18 -28.61 -12.70
C ASP A 110 52.07 -27.44 -11.69
N ASP A 111 51.27 -27.56 -10.61
CA ASP A 111 50.93 -26.48 -9.69
C ASP A 111 51.06 -26.83 -8.19
N PRO A 112 52.14 -26.38 -7.52
CA PRO A 112 52.51 -26.86 -6.18
C PRO A 112 51.62 -26.37 -5.01
N TYR A 113 50.49 -25.75 -5.33
CA TYR A 113 49.48 -25.30 -4.37
C TYR A 113 48.16 -26.05 -4.50
N GLN A 114 47.99 -26.87 -5.55
CA GLN A 114 46.74 -27.52 -5.91
C GLN A 114 46.98 -28.98 -6.21
N TRP A 115 46.12 -29.88 -5.74
CA TRP A 115 46.28 -31.31 -5.97
C TRP A 115 44.98 -32.10 -6.14
N ALA A 116 43.84 -31.54 -5.74
CA ALA A 116 42.56 -32.24 -5.74
C ALA A 116 41.50 -31.49 -6.54
N ASP A 117 40.81 -32.24 -7.39
CA ASP A 117 39.60 -31.85 -8.14
C ASP A 117 38.62 -33.02 -8.01
N ASN A 118 37.70 -32.93 -7.05
CA ASN A 118 36.88 -34.07 -6.64
C ASN A 118 35.81 -34.44 -7.68
N ASP A 119 35.29 -33.45 -8.42
CA ASP A 119 34.21 -33.63 -9.38
C ASP A 119 34.66 -33.53 -10.85
N GLY A 120 35.90 -33.09 -11.09
CA GLY A 120 36.56 -33.09 -12.39
C GLY A 120 36.21 -31.87 -13.25
N ASP A 121 35.82 -30.75 -12.65
CA ASP A 121 35.46 -29.53 -13.36
C ASP A 121 36.65 -28.59 -13.65
N GLY A 122 37.81 -28.89 -13.06
CA GLY A 122 39.05 -28.12 -13.19
C GLY A 122 39.22 -27.01 -12.16
N TYR A 123 38.35 -26.92 -11.15
CA TYR A 123 38.46 -26.03 -10.00
C TYR A 123 38.97 -26.81 -8.77
N PRO A 124 39.98 -26.32 -8.05
CA PRO A 124 40.57 -27.08 -6.96
C PRO A 124 39.67 -27.17 -5.72
N SER A 125 39.46 -28.40 -5.23
CA SER A 125 38.73 -28.69 -3.98
C SER A 125 39.61 -28.50 -2.74
N ASN A 126 40.94 -28.51 -2.88
CA ASN A 126 41.85 -28.35 -1.75
C ASN A 126 42.03 -26.88 -1.34
N THR A 127 42.25 -26.68 -0.03
CA THR A 127 42.51 -25.36 0.55
C THR A 127 44.01 -25.22 0.82
N ASN A 128 44.63 -24.10 0.40
CA ASN A 128 45.94 -23.55 0.83
C ASN A 128 46.65 -22.71 -0.25
N ASP A 129 45.96 -22.29 -1.30
CA ASP A 129 46.53 -21.35 -2.25
C ASP A 129 46.72 -19.96 -1.63
N ILE A 130 47.97 -19.52 -1.57
CA ILE A 130 48.34 -18.20 -1.05
C ILE A 130 48.46 -17.13 -2.15
N ARG A 131 48.25 -17.51 -3.42
CA ARG A 131 48.43 -16.63 -4.58
C ARG A 131 47.26 -15.64 -4.67
N ASP A 132 47.57 -14.39 -5.03
CA ASP A 132 46.60 -13.31 -5.21
C ASP A 132 46.94 -12.53 -6.51
N PRO A 133 46.13 -12.65 -7.57
CA PRO A 133 44.94 -13.52 -7.66
C PRO A 133 45.33 -15.01 -7.79
N ASN A 134 44.53 -15.90 -7.21
CA ASN A 134 44.63 -17.34 -7.45
C ASN A 134 44.30 -17.62 -8.94
N PRO A 135 45.14 -18.37 -9.68
CA PRO A 135 44.90 -18.72 -11.09
C PRO A 135 43.56 -19.40 -11.38
N TYR A 136 43.04 -20.16 -10.41
CA TYR A 136 41.78 -20.90 -10.52
C TYR A 136 40.59 -20.18 -9.87
N GLY A 137 40.82 -19.04 -9.21
CA GLY A 137 39.77 -18.32 -8.48
C GLY A 137 39.66 -18.75 -7.01
N GLY A 138 38.45 -19.10 -6.57
CA GLY A 138 38.19 -19.58 -5.22
C GLY A 138 38.71 -20.99 -4.95
N VAL A 139 38.43 -21.48 -3.75
CA VAL A 139 38.30 -22.94 -3.52
C VAL A 139 36.95 -23.31 -4.10
N ASP A 140 36.85 -24.47 -4.73
CA ASP A 140 35.58 -25.03 -5.16
C ASP A 140 34.64 -25.21 -3.94
N PHE A 141 33.51 -24.48 -3.94
CA PHE A 141 32.51 -24.57 -2.88
C PHE A 141 31.58 -25.78 -3.04
N PHE A 142 31.61 -26.44 -4.19
CA PHE A 142 30.70 -27.50 -4.60
C PHE A 142 31.45 -28.76 -5.07
N ASP A 143 32.39 -29.26 -4.26
CA ASP A 143 33.24 -30.46 -4.48
C ASP A 143 32.59 -31.74 -5.09
N ASP A 144 31.26 -31.84 -5.15
CA ASP A 144 30.51 -32.97 -5.71
C ASP A 144 29.68 -32.59 -6.97
N ASN A 145 29.71 -31.35 -7.43
CA ASN A 145 28.88 -30.82 -8.51
C ASN A 145 29.72 -30.09 -9.56
N PRO A 146 30.08 -30.76 -10.67
CA PRO A 146 31.03 -30.23 -11.66
C PRO A 146 30.46 -29.14 -12.57
N THR A 147 29.34 -28.56 -12.17
CA THR A 147 28.70 -27.42 -12.85
C THR A 147 28.61 -26.20 -11.95
N GLN A 148 29.02 -26.27 -10.69
CA GLN A 148 29.09 -25.18 -9.74
C GLN A 148 30.45 -25.20 -9.05
N TRP A 149 31.02 -24.04 -8.75
CA TRP A 149 32.33 -23.95 -8.08
C TRP A 149 32.49 -22.66 -7.26
N ASP A 150 31.84 -21.58 -7.68
CA ASP A 150 31.75 -20.32 -6.94
C ASP A 150 30.36 -20.16 -6.30
N ASP A 151 30.35 -19.71 -5.04
CA ASP A 151 29.19 -19.25 -4.26
C ASP A 151 29.51 -17.82 -3.79
N SER A 152 29.09 -16.83 -4.55
CA SER A 152 29.56 -15.45 -4.37
C SER A 152 28.99 -14.75 -3.13
N ASP A 153 27.83 -15.16 -2.64
CA ASP A 153 27.18 -14.55 -1.47
C ASP A 153 27.08 -15.46 -0.24
N GLY A 154 27.39 -16.74 -0.39
CA GLY A 154 27.54 -17.71 0.68
C GLY A 154 26.22 -18.36 1.13
N ASP A 155 25.20 -18.38 0.28
CA ASP A 155 23.91 -18.99 0.59
C ASP A 155 23.83 -20.49 0.29
N GLY A 156 24.85 -21.02 -0.39
CA GLY A 156 24.98 -22.43 -0.74
C GLY A 156 24.39 -22.81 -2.09
N TYR A 157 24.01 -21.85 -2.94
CA TYR A 157 23.67 -22.05 -4.34
C TYR A 157 24.77 -21.46 -5.24
N GLY A 158 25.00 -22.09 -6.39
CA GLY A 158 26.16 -21.80 -7.22
C GLY A 158 25.89 -20.76 -8.31
N ASP A 159 26.90 -19.92 -8.58
CA ASP A 159 26.79 -18.77 -9.48
C ASP A 159 26.51 -19.12 -10.95
N ASN A 160 26.90 -20.33 -11.40
CA ASN A 160 26.74 -20.75 -12.78
C ASN A 160 25.28 -21.07 -13.09
N TYR A 161 24.89 -20.89 -14.34
CA TYR A 161 23.49 -20.97 -14.74
C TYR A 161 23.31 -21.69 -16.06
N ALA A 162 22.11 -22.27 -16.28
CA ALA A 162 21.79 -23.02 -17.49
C ALA A 162 20.82 -22.28 -18.43
N ASN A 163 20.04 -21.33 -17.91
CA ASN A 163 19.01 -20.68 -18.69
C ASN A 163 19.61 -19.60 -19.62
N ALA A 164 19.77 -19.95 -20.89
CA ALA A 164 20.33 -19.05 -21.90
C ALA A 164 19.50 -17.77 -22.15
N SER A 165 18.24 -17.71 -21.71
CA SER A 165 17.46 -16.46 -21.80
C SER A 165 18.01 -15.38 -20.86
N TRP A 166 18.65 -15.79 -19.76
CA TRP A 166 19.17 -14.90 -18.73
C TRP A 166 20.40 -14.09 -19.16
N THR A 167 21.21 -14.60 -20.11
CA THR A 167 22.50 -14.00 -20.48
C THR A 167 22.41 -12.53 -20.94
N ASN A 168 21.26 -12.10 -21.48
CA ASN A 168 21.09 -10.71 -21.94
C ASN A 168 20.32 -9.81 -20.96
N ILE A 169 19.80 -10.37 -19.87
CA ILE A 169 18.93 -9.68 -18.89
C ILE A 169 19.54 -9.63 -17.49
N ARG A 170 20.40 -10.58 -17.12
CA ARG A 170 21.19 -10.52 -15.88
C ARG A 170 22.06 -9.25 -15.85
N PRO A 171 22.23 -8.61 -14.69
CA PRO A 171 23.20 -7.55 -14.47
C PRO A 171 24.61 -7.97 -14.92
N ALA A 172 25.38 -7.03 -15.49
CA ALA A 172 26.70 -7.33 -16.06
C ALA A 172 27.75 -7.66 -14.99
N GLU A 173 27.49 -7.25 -13.75
CA GLU A 173 28.28 -7.50 -12.56
C GLU A 173 28.04 -8.89 -11.94
N TRP A 174 26.98 -9.59 -12.34
CA TRP A 174 26.68 -10.90 -11.77
C TRP A 174 27.69 -11.96 -12.23
N PRO A 175 28.19 -12.79 -11.30
CA PRO A 175 29.16 -13.85 -11.59
C PRO A 175 28.51 -15.04 -12.32
N GLY A 176 29.33 -16.06 -12.55
CA GLY A 176 28.92 -17.32 -13.14
C GLY A 176 28.94 -17.39 -14.67
N GLN A 177 28.91 -18.62 -15.15
CA GLN A 177 29.02 -18.94 -16.57
C GLN A 177 27.77 -19.68 -17.07
N LEU A 178 27.44 -19.49 -18.35
CA LEU A 178 26.37 -20.26 -19.00
C LEU A 178 26.89 -21.67 -19.33
N LEU A 179 26.33 -22.67 -18.66
CA LEU A 179 26.65 -24.08 -18.86
C LEU A 179 25.46 -24.88 -19.39
N THR A 180 25.70 -26.13 -19.78
CA THR A 180 24.62 -27.08 -20.08
C THR A 180 24.48 -28.03 -18.89
N MET A 181 23.40 -27.86 -18.13
CA MET A 181 23.12 -28.64 -16.92
C MET A 181 21.95 -29.61 -17.17
N THR A 182 21.83 -30.61 -16.29
CA THR A 182 20.62 -31.43 -16.19
C THR A 182 19.63 -30.78 -15.22
N ALA A 183 18.35 -31.15 -15.30
CA ALA A 183 17.34 -30.65 -14.36
C ALA A 183 17.64 -30.94 -12.87
N GLN A 184 18.51 -31.90 -12.57
CA GLN A 184 18.95 -32.17 -11.19
C GLN A 184 20.10 -31.25 -10.74
N GLN A 185 20.89 -30.71 -11.67
CA GLN A 185 21.96 -29.75 -11.39
C GLN A 185 21.43 -28.31 -11.38
N GLU A 186 20.37 -28.05 -12.14
CA GLU A 186 19.69 -26.74 -12.15
C GLU A 186 19.07 -26.38 -10.79
N VAL A 187 18.88 -27.33 -9.87
CA VAL A 187 18.38 -27.04 -8.52
C VAL A 187 19.42 -26.40 -7.60
N ASP A 188 20.70 -26.48 -7.99
CA ASP A 188 21.83 -25.89 -7.26
C ASP A 188 22.27 -24.55 -7.89
N VAL A 189 21.50 -24.03 -8.86
CA VAL A 189 21.78 -22.74 -9.51
C VAL A 189 21.22 -21.61 -8.64
N ASP A 190 22.05 -20.61 -8.39
CA ASP A 190 21.62 -19.36 -7.79
C ASP A 190 21.10 -18.39 -8.87
N THR A 191 19.82 -18.07 -8.79
CA THR A 191 19.21 -17.06 -9.66
C THR A 191 19.64 -15.64 -9.30
N PHE A 192 19.98 -15.37 -8.03
CA PHE A 192 20.41 -14.08 -7.51
C PHE A 192 21.80 -14.17 -6.81
N PRO A 193 22.89 -14.40 -7.57
CA PRO A 193 24.24 -14.75 -7.08
C PRO A 193 24.99 -13.72 -6.22
N LEU A 194 24.32 -12.64 -5.83
CA LEU A 194 24.88 -11.58 -4.97
C LEU A 194 23.93 -11.23 -3.82
N ASN A 195 22.81 -11.93 -3.68
CA ASN A 195 21.80 -11.72 -2.65
C ASN A 195 21.61 -13.00 -1.82
N PRO A 196 22.23 -13.10 -0.64
CA PRO A 196 22.22 -14.33 0.16
C PRO A 196 20.87 -14.66 0.82
N GLU A 197 19.84 -13.85 0.53
CA GLU A 197 18.46 -14.06 0.97
C GLU A 197 17.55 -14.62 -0.14
N GLN A 198 18.01 -14.71 -1.40
CA GLN A 198 17.20 -15.13 -2.53
C GLN A 198 18.03 -16.00 -3.48
N TRP A 199 17.53 -17.19 -3.85
CA TRP A 199 18.23 -18.08 -4.78
C TRP A 199 17.34 -18.69 -5.87
N ASN A 200 16.03 -18.86 -5.60
CA ASN A 200 15.07 -19.38 -6.57
C ASN A 200 14.13 -18.29 -7.10
N ASP A 201 13.76 -18.40 -8.37
CA ASP A 201 12.76 -17.56 -9.07
C ASP A 201 12.00 -18.48 -10.03
N THR A 202 10.81 -18.93 -9.60
CA THR A 202 10.09 -19.98 -10.32
C THR A 202 9.37 -19.45 -11.57
N ASP A 203 8.91 -18.20 -11.57
CA ASP A 203 8.13 -17.64 -12.68
C ASP A 203 8.91 -16.66 -13.58
N GLY A 204 10.12 -16.28 -13.16
CA GLY A 204 11.08 -15.50 -13.93
C GLY A 204 10.84 -13.99 -13.86
N ASP A 205 10.22 -13.49 -12.80
CA ASP A 205 9.91 -12.08 -12.60
C ASP A 205 11.06 -11.27 -11.96
N TRP A 206 12.16 -11.95 -11.59
CA TRP A 206 13.31 -11.39 -10.89
C TRP A 206 13.04 -10.97 -9.45
N VAL A 207 12.07 -11.60 -8.81
CA VAL A 207 11.81 -11.54 -7.38
C VAL A 207 11.94 -12.96 -6.83
N GLY A 208 12.76 -13.15 -5.80
CA GLY A 208 13.02 -14.50 -5.29
C GLY A 208 11.85 -15.08 -4.50
N ASP A 209 11.57 -16.37 -4.71
CA ASP A 209 10.48 -17.14 -4.08
C ASP A 209 10.61 -17.28 -2.56
N GLU A 210 11.76 -16.92 -2.00
CA GLU A 210 12.19 -17.42 -0.71
C GLU A 210 11.45 -16.81 0.47
N PRO A 211 10.82 -17.65 1.31
CA PRO A 211 9.89 -17.16 2.29
C PRO A 211 10.64 -16.41 3.39
N PHE A 212 9.98 -15.38 3.93
CA PHE A 212 10.39 -14.61 5.12
C PHE A 212 11.48 -13.55 4.92
N THR A 213 11.77 -13.14 3.69
CA THR A 213 12.54 -11.93 3.42
C THR A 213 11.60 -10.73 3.22
N THR A 214 12.10 -9.51 3.29
CA THR A 214 11.29 -8.30 2.98
C THR A 214 11.09 -8.07 1.49
N VAL A 215 11.70 -8.90 0.65
CA VAL A 215 11.71 -8.80 -0.82
C VAL A 215 11.25 -10.11 -1.47
N SER A 216 10.65 -11.00 -0.68
CA SER A 216 10.11 -12.29 -1.15
C SER A 216 8.98 -12.04 -2.12
N ASP A 217 8.93 -12.87 -3.15
CA ASP A 217 7.82 -12.87 -4.08
C ASP A 217 6.52 -13.28 -3.36
N GLY A 218 5.51 -12.42 -3.49
CA GLY A 218 4.17 -12.62 -2.99
C GLY A 218 3.30 -13.53 -3.88
N CYS A 219 3.75 -13.81 -5.10
CA CYS A 219 3.14 -14.67 -6.10
C CYS A 219 4.15 -15.62 -6.78
N PRO A 220 4.85 -16.53 -6.05
CA PRO A 220 5.97 -17.35 -6.57
C PRO A 220 5.71 -18.26 -7.79
N LEU A 221 4.49 -18.31 -8.31
CA LEU A 221 4.11 -19.17 -9.43
C LEU A 221 3.51 -18.35 -10.59
N GLU A 222 3.42 -17.03 -10.46
CA GLU A 222 2.73 -16.16 -11.37
C GLU A 222 3.46 -14.82 -11.51
N TRP A 223 4.19 -14.71 -12.62
CA TRP A 223 4.97 -13.54 -12.99
C TRP A 223 4.20 -12.24 -12.78
N GLY A 224 4.86 -11.27 -12.15
CA GLY A 224 4.33 -9.93 -11.97
C GLY A 224 5.39 -8.86 -11.79
N ASP A 225 4.95 -7.65 -11.51
CA ASP A 225 5.80 -6.46 -11.42
C ASP A 225 5.34 -5.45 -10.37
N SER A 226 4.46 -5.86 -9.44
CA SER A 226 4.12 -5.08 -8.25
C SER A 226 5.37 -4.87 -7.36
N VAL A 227 5.43 -3.71 -6.70
CA VAL A 227 6.62 -3.28 -5.92
C VAL A 227 6.32 -2.74 -4.53
N TRP A 228 5.06 -2.42 -4.21
CA TRP A 228 4.70 -1.77 -2.95
C TRP A 228 4.14 -2.70 -1.89
N ASP A 229 3.38 -3.71 -2.30
CA ASP A 229 2.69 -4.65 -1.44
C ASP A 229 3.24 -6.08 -1.63
N ARG A 230 2.46 -7.01 -2.18
CA ARG A 230 2.89 -8.37 -2.48
C ARG A 230 3.81 -8.30 -3.70
N ILE A 231 5.09 -8.01 -3.47
CA ILE A 231 6.12 -7.82 -4.52
C ILE A 231 6.15 -9.02 -5.46
N GLY A 232 6.27 -8.79 -6.77
CA GLY A 232 6.33 -9.86 -7.79
C GLY A 232 4.97 -10.41 -8.24
N CYS A 233 3.88 -9.89 -7.66
CA CYS A 233 2.54 -10.21 -8.13
C CYS A 233 2.13 -9.37 -9.35
N PRO A 234 1.18 -9.87 -10.18
CA PRO A 234 0.63 -9.09 -11.29
C PRO A 234 0.08 -7.73 -10.83
N ASP A 235 0.40 -6.68 -11.59
CA ASP A 235 -0.08 -5.31 -11.42
C ASP A 235 -0.58 -4.82 -12.79
N ALA A 236 -1.90 -4.81 -12.99
CA ALA A 236 -2.48 -4.58 -14.31
C ALA A 236 -2.44 -3.12 -14.78
N ASP A 237 -2.43 -2.16 -13.84
CA ASP A 237 -2.49 -0.73 -14.15
C ASP A 237 -1.16 0.01 -13.96
N GLY A 238 -0.20 -0.62 -13.29
CA GLY A 238 1.19 -0.19 -13.17
C GLY A 238 1.41 0.87 -12.09
N ASP A 239 0.57 0.94 -11.07
CA ASP A 239 0.75 1.85 -9.94
C ASP A 239 1.69 1.31 -8.83
N GLY A 240 2.03 0.03 -8.94
CA GLY A 240 2.95 -0.73 -8.10
C GLY A 240 2.27 -1.58 -7.02
N TYR A 241 0.94 -1.57 -6.92
CA TYR A 241 0.17 -2.45 -6.04
C TYR A 241 -0.34 -3.69 -6.79
N SER A 242 -0.43 -4.83 -6.08
CA SER A 242 -0.77 -6.10 -6.72
C SER A 242 -2.27 -6.29 -6.94
N ASP A 243 -2.63 -6.84 -8.10
CA ASP A 243 -3.98 -7.26 -8.42
C ASP A 243 -4.53 -8.23 -7.34
N PRO A 244 -5.85 -8.17 -7.06
CA PRO A 244 -6.51 -9.17 -6.23
C PRO A 244 -6.41 -10.58 -6.80
N GLY A 245 -6.16 -11.55 -5.92
CA GLY A 245 -6.02 -12.96 -6.25
C GLY A 245 -4.55 -13.39 -6.34
N ASN A 246 -4.27 -14.37 -7.21
CA ASN A 246 -2.90 -14.78 -7.59
C ASN A 246 -2.05 -15.39 -6.45
N GLY A 247 -2.64 -15.65 -5.28
CA GLY A 247 -2.03 -16.36 -4.16
C GLY A 247 -2.81 -17.60 -3.71
N GLU A 248 -2.36 -18.24 -2.64
CA GLU A 248 -3.09 -19.33 -1.98
C GLU A 248 -4.52 -18.88 -1.57
N PRO A 249 -5.52 -19.79 -1.48
CA PRO A 249 -6.89 -19.42 -1.16
C PRO A 249 -7.02 -18.58 0.13
N GLY A 250 -7.44 -17.32 -0.02
CA GLY A 250 -7.56 -16.34 1.08
C GLY A 250 -6.41 -15.34 1.18
N GLN A 251 -5.38 -15.44 0.33
CA GLN A 251 -4.36 -14.41 0.10
C GLN A 251 -4.77 -13.53 -1.09
N GLY A 252 -4.27 -12.29 -1.13
CA GLY A 252 -4.56 -11.35 -2.22
C GLY A 252 -5.99 -10.84 -2.26
N GLN A 253 -6.65 -10.70 -1.10
CA GLN A 253 -7.94 -10.01 -1.07
C GLN A 253 -7.69 -8.49 -1.22
N PRO A 254 -8.56 -7.78 -1.96
CA PRO A 254 -8.48 -6.34 -2.03
C PRO A 254 -8.79 -5.72 -0.66
N SER A 255 -8.32 -4.50 -0.46
CA SER A 255 -8.77 -3.67 0.66
C SER A 255 -10.31 -3.55 0.67
N PRO A 256 -10.97 -3.52 1.84
CA PRO A 256 -10.40 -3.51 3.19
C PRO A 256 -10.13 -4.91 3.78
N LEU A 257 -10.36 -5.99 3.01
CA LEU A 257 -10.27 -7.37 3.51
C LEU A 257 -8.85 -7.93 3.48
N GLY A 258 -7.97 -7.38 2.64
CA GLY A 258 -6.57 -7.74 2.54
C GLY A 258 -5.74 -6.59 2.01
N ASP A 259 -4.52 -6.91 1.58
CA ASP A 259 -3.51 -5.91 1.23
C ASP A 259 -3.37 -5.68 -0.27
N ALA A 260 -4.14 -6.40 -1.11
CA ALA A 260 -4.10 -6.22 -2.56
C ALA A 260 -4.87 -4.97 -3.00
N ASP A 261 -4.61 -4.56 -4.23
CA ASP A 261 -5.19 -3.41 -4.88
C ASP A 261 -6.73 -3.52 -4.98
N ALA A 262 -7.45 -2.56 -4.40
CA ALA A 262 -8.91 -2.48 -4.51
C ALA A 262 -9.42 -2.08 -5.91
N PHE A 263 -8.57 -1.44 -6.72
CA PHE A 263 -8.88 -0.83 -8.01
C PHE A 263 -7.86 -1.17 -9.11
N ALA A 264 -7.60 -2.47 -9.33
CA ALA A 264 -6.63 -3.02 -10.32
C ALA A 264 -6.66 -2.51 -11.78
N ASP A 265 -7.58 -1.62 -12.15
CA ASP A 265 -7.65 -0.99 -13.48
C ASP A 265 -7.48 0.54 -13.41
N ASP A 266 -7.25 1.14 -12.23
CA ASP A 266 -7.14 2.58 -12.00
C ASP A 266 -5.85 2.94 -11.24
N PRO A 267 -4.79 3.36 -11.96
CA PRO A 267 -3.46 3.54 -11.37
C PRO A 267 -3.34 4.78 -10.46
N SER A 268 -4.46 5.40 -10.13
CA SER A 268 -4.55 6.51 -9.18
C SER A 268 -5.22 6.12 -7.87
N GLN A 269 -5.77 4.91 -7.76
CA GLN A 269 -6.42 4.37 -6.57
C GLN A 269 -5.95 2.94 -6.32
N TRP A 270 -5.62 2.61 -5.07
CA TRP A 270 -5.18 1.24 -4.72
C TRP A 270 -5.75 0.71 -3.41
N HIS A 271 -6.24 1.61 -2.54
CA HIS A 271 -6.70 1.28 -1.20
C HIS A 271 -8.13 1.81 -1.01
N ASP A 272 -8.99 0.98 -0.43
CA ASP A 272 -10.36 1.30 -0.03
C ASP A 272 -10.54 0.85 1.42
N SER A 273 -10.46 1.80 2.35
CA SER A 273 -10.42 1.52 3.79
C SER A 273 -11.76 1.08 4.37
N ASP A 274 -12.88 1.52 3.79
CA ASP A 274 -14.22 1.26 4.31
C ASP A 274 -15.12 0.42 3.40
N GLY A 275 -14.63 0.09 2.19
CA GLY A 275 -15.22 -0.86 1.27
C GLY A 275 -16.41 -0.30 0.50
N ASP A 276 -16.47 1.01 0.30
CA ASP A 276 -17.58 1.70 -0.35
C ASP A 276 -17.43 1.83 -1.87
N GLY A 277 -16.24 1.49 -2.41
CA GLY A 277 -15.93 1.53 -3.83
C GLY A 277 -15.34 2.86 -4.31
N TYR A 278 -14.96 3.76 -3.40
CA TYR A 278 -14.15 4.94 -3.69
C TYR A 278 -12.78 4.81 -3.03
N GLY A 279 -11.71 5.14 -3.77
CA GLY A 279 -10.36 4.91 -3.28
C GLY A 279 -9.85 6.04 -2.38
N ASP A 280 -9.11 5.69 -1.33
CA ASP A 280 -8.62 6.60 -0.29
C ASP A 280 -7.71 7.73 -0.81
N ASN A 281 -7.11 7.57 -2.00
CA ASN A 281 -6.27 8.61 -2.58
C ASN A 281 -7.14 9.74 -3.14
N LYS A 282 -7.39 10.76 -2.31
CA LYS A 282 -8.14 11.98 -2.65
C LYS A 282 -7.71 12.69 -3.94
N SER A 283 -6.44 12.55 -4.34
CA SER A 283 -5.93 13.19 -5.55
C SER A 283 -6.09 12.35 -6.82
N GLY A 284 -6.48 11.08 -6.66
CA GLY A 284 -6.79 10.16 -7.75
C GLY A 284 -8.20 10.33 -8.30
N ASN A 285 -8.57 9.46 -9.22
CA ASN A 285 -9.90 9.43 -9.82
C ASN A 285 -10.92 9.08 -8.75
N MET A 286 -11.99 9.87 -8.66
CA MET A 286 -13.09 9.65 -7.70
C MET A 286 -12.59 9.35 -6.28
N GLY A 287 -11.53 10.04 -5.84
CA GLY A 287 -10.93 9.79 -4.53
C GLY A 287 -11.91 10.11 -3.40
N ASP A 288 -11.95 9.22 -2.42
CA ASP A 288 -12.87 9.29 -1.29
C ASP A 288 -12.51 10.45 -0.35
N GLU A 289 -13.49 11.31 -0.11
CA GLU A 289 -13.38 12.43 0.81
C GLU A 289 -13.56 12.01 2.28
N CYS A 290 -14.17 10.86 2.53
CA CYS A 290 -14.43 10.24 3.82
C CYS A 290 -13.87 8.79 3.99
N PRO A 291 -12.54 8.53 3.85
CA PRO A 291 -11.91 7.18 3.87
C PRO A 291 -12.09 6.25 5.08
N GLY A 292 -12.98 6.54 6.03
CA GLY A 292 -13.23 5.67 7.17
C GLY A 292 -14.70 5.55 7.51
N GLU A 293 -15.58 6.04 6.65
CA GLU A 293 -17.02 6.08 6.85
C GLU A 293 -17.70 5.78 5.50
N PRO A 294 -18.21 4.56 5.30
CA PRO A 294 -18.64 4.12 3.98
C PRO A 294 -19.77 4.99 3.45
N GLY A 295 -19.65 5.38 2.19
CA GLY A 295 -20.51 6.37 1.57
C GLY A 295 -20.87 6.07 0.12
N GLY A 296 -21.82 6.84 -0.39
CA GLY A 296 -22.29 6.74 -1.78
C GLY A 296 -22.24 8.07 -2.51
N SER A 297 -21.93 9.16 -1.81
CA SER A 297 -21.99 10.51 -2.36
C SER A 297 -21.07 10.65 -3.56
N GLN A 298 -21.47 11.51 -4.49
CA GLN A 298 -20.62 11.97 -5.60
C GLN A 298 -20.36 13.48 -5.52
N LYS A 299 -21.21 14.20 -4.77
CA LYS A 299 -21.15 15.64 -4.63
C LYS A 299 -21.38 16.09 -3.20
N ALA A 300 -21.00 17.32 -2.91
CA ALA A 300 -21.41 18.03 -1.70
C ALA A 300 -21.75 19.48 -2.06
N ILE A 301 -22.60 20.08 -1.23
CA ILE A 301 -22.96 21.50 -1.32
C ILE A 301 -21.95 22.32 -0.51
N TYR A 302 -21.26 23.26 -1.17
CA TYR A 302 -20.22 24.08 -0.56
C TYR A 302 -20.48 25.57 -0.75
N TRP A 303 -20.27 26.36 0.32
CA TRP A 303 -20.38 27.81 0.26
C TRP A 303 -19.13 28.44 -0.39
N ASN A 304 -19.31 29.01 -1.58
CA ASN A 304 -18.26 29.73 -2.27
C ASN A 304 -18.21 31.19 -1.83
N GLU A 305 -17.21 31.55 -1.00
CA GLU A 305 -17.03 32.94 -0.52
C GLU A 305 -16.82 33.96 -1.66
N GLY A 306 -16.29 33.53 -2.81
CA GLY A 306 -15.98 34.40 -3.94
C GLY A 306 -17.22 34.86 -4.72
N THR A 307 -18.19 33.96 -4.87
CA THR A 307 -19.47 34.22 -5.55
C THR A 307 -20.61 34.51 -4.59
N SER A 308 -20.44 34.19 -3.29
CA SER A 308 -21.50 34.23 -2.28
C SER A 308 -22.70 33.36 -2.70
N THR A 309 -22.40 32.17 -3.21
CA THR A 309 -23.38 31.16 -3.64
C THR A 309 -23.03 29.80 -3.06
N TRP A 310 -24.03 28.94 -2.95
CA TRP A 310 -23.84 27.51 -2.73
C TRP A 310 -23.57 26.85 -4.09
N ASP A 311 -22.45 26.13 -4.20
CA ASP A 311 -22.00 25.49 -5.42
C ASP A 311 -21.80 23.98 -5.19
N ASP A 312 -22.12 23.17 -6.21
CA ASP A 312 -21.77 21.76 -6.27
C ASP A 312 -20.26 21.59 -6.38
N ILE A 313 -19.69 20.75 -5.51
CA ILE A 313 -18.31 20.26 -5.65
C ILE A 313 -18.31 18.73 -5.72
N ALA A 314 -17.34 18.16 -6.43
CA ALA A 314 -17.10 16.72 -6.41
C ALA A 314 -16.72 16.30 -4.98
N TRP A 315 -17.40 15.29 -4.45
CA TRP A 315 -17.23 14.84 -3.07
C TRP A 315 -17.66 13.36 -2.97
N TYR A 316 -16.70 12.48 -3.23
CA TYR A 316 -16.94 11.04 -3.36
C TYR A 316 -16.83 10.32 -2.01
N GLY A 317 -17.54 9.21 -1.84
CA GLY A 317 -17.37 8.25 -0.73
C GLY A 317 -17.81 8.72 0.66
N CYS A 318 -18.61 9.79 0.75
CA CYS A 318 -19.20 10.20 2.02
C CYS A 318 -20.64 9.71 2.18
N GLN A 319 -21.09 9.69 3.44
CA GLN A 319 -22.42 9.24 3.81
C GLN A 319 -23.51 10.03 3.05
N ASP A 320 -24.39 9.29 2.39
CA ASP A 320 -25.55 9.75 1.62
C ASP A 320 -26.74 8.87 2.06
N ASN A 321 -27.66 9.43 2.84
CA ASN A 321 -28.69 8.66 3.54
C ASN A 321 -29.91 8.32 2.67
N ASP A 322 -30.26 9.18 1.73
CA ASP A 322 -31.42 9.05 0.88
C ASP A 322 -31.09 8.65 -0.56
N GLY A 323 -29.81 8.68 -0.92
CA GLY A 323 -29.25 8.13 -2.15
C GLY A 323 -29.43 9.06 -3.34
N ASP A 324 -29.39 10.37 -3.10
CA ASP A 324 -29.59 11.41 -4.12
C ASP A 324 -28.30 11.93 -4.77
N GLU A 325 -27.16 11.29 -4.44
CA GLU A 325 -25.79 11.61 -4.85
C GLU A 325 -25.10 12.72 -4.02
N TYR A 326 -25.80 13.44 -3.15
CA TYR A 326 -25.20 14.44 -2.29
C TYR A 326 -24.79 13.85 -0.93
N ALA A 327 -23.65 14.31 -0.43
CA ALA A 327 -23.20 13.96 0.90
C ALA A 327 -24.07 14.67 1.94
N ASN A 328 -24.50 13.94 2.99
CA ASN A 328 -25.24 14.48 4.12
C ASN A 328 -24.57 15.72 4.75
N THR A 329 -23.25 15.83 4.61
CA THR A 329 -22.47 16.96 5.11
C THR A 329 -22.65 18.17 4.19
N GLY A 330 -23.33 19.20 4.70
CA GLY A 330 -23.53 20.45 3.98
C GLY A 330 -24.85 20.51 3.20
N GLU A 331 -25.51 19.37 3.05
CA GLU A 331 -26.84 19.25 2.46
C GLU A 331 -27.93 19.71 3.43
N ALA A 332 -28.92 20.42 2.90
CA ALA A 332 -30.04 20.96 3.69
C ALA A 332 -31.12 19.91 3.99
N PHE A 333 -31.28 18.88 3.13
CA PHE A 333 -32.33 17.87 3.27
C PHE A 333 -31.81 16.42 3.23
N PRO A 334 -30.94 15.98 4.17
CA PRO A 334 -30.25 14.67 4.10
C PRO A 334 -31.11 13.41 4.24
N ASN A 335 -32.43 13.51 4.12
CA ASN A 335 -33.36 12.38 4.11
C ASN A 335 -34.50 12.57 3.09
N ASP A 336 -34.45 13.61 2.25
CA ASP A 336 -35.37 13.81 1.13
C ASP A 336 -34.58 13.73 -0.19
N PRO A 337 -34.66 12.61 -0.92
CA PRO A 337 -33.85 12.41 -2.13
C PRO A 337 -34.28 13.27 -3.33
N THR A 338 -35.21 14.20 -3.10
CA THR A 338 -35.72 15.11 -4.12
C THR A 338 -35.31 16.57 -3.88
N GLN A 339 -34.65 16.87 -2.76
CA GLN A 339 -34.18 18.21 -2.38
C GLN A 339 -32.79 18.12 -1.77
N HIS A 340 -31.91 19.07 -2.05
CA HIS A 340 -30.52 19.06 -1.52
C HIS A 340 -30.01 20.46 -1.08
N ALA A 341 -30.67 21.54 -1.52
CA ALA A 341 -30.25 22.93 -1.29
C ALA A 341 -31.40 23.82 -0.79
N ASP A 342 -31.05 24.78 0.08
CA ASP A 342 -31.94 25.79 0.70
C ASP A 342 -31.19 27.12 0.67
N THR A 343 -31.38 27.90 -0.41
CA THR A 343 -30.49 29.03 -0.74
C THR A 343 -30.64 30.19 0.24
N ASP A 344 -31.86 30.48 0.69
CA ASP A 344 -32.15 31.59 1.60
C ASP A 344 -32.44 31.16 3.05
N GLY A 345 -32.51 29.85 3.31
CA GLY A 345 -32.46 29.26 4.63
C GLY A 345 -33.81 29.22 5.35
N ASP A 346 -34.92 29.34 4.63
CA ASP A 346 -36.26 29.34 5.21
C ASP A 346 -36.96 27.97 5.17
N GLY A 347 -36.42 27.05 4.37
CA GLY A 347 -37.00 25.76 4.07
C GLY A 347 -36.77 24.69 5.14
N TYR A 348 -35.71 24.73 5.94
CA TYR A 348 -35.40 23.62 6.85
C TYR A 348 -36.10 23.68 8.23
N ASP A 349 -37.29 23.05 8.37
CA ASP A 349 -37.88 22.75 9.69
C ASP A 349 -37.36 21.41 10.27
N ARG A 350 -36.44 21.51 11.25
CA ARG A 350 -35.90 20.37 12.02
C ARG A 350 -36.97 19.48 12.68
N ASN A 351 -38.21 19.95 12.83
CA ASN A 351 -39.28 19.22 13.49
C ASN A 351 -40.31 18.62 12.52
N ASN A 352 -40.27 18.97 11.23
CA ASN A 352 -41.25 18.51 10.24
C ASN A 352 -40.70 18.53 8.81
N VAL A 353 -39.95 17.49 8.45
CA VAL A 353 -39.34 17.29 7.11
C VAL A 353 -40.35 17.40 5.96
N GLU A 354 -41.63 17.04 6.19
CA GLU A 354 -42.69 17.07 5.16
C GLU A 354 -43.25 18.48 4.89
N SER A 355 -42.87 19.49 5.68
CA SER A 355 -43.23 20.90 5.50
C SER A 355 -42.02 21.76 5.13
N SER A 356 -40.87 21.11 4.92
CA SER A 356 -39.64 21.76 4.54
C SER A 356 -39.63 21.96 3.03
N CYS A 357 -39.30 23.15 2.53
CA CYS A 357 -39.19 23.40 1.09
C CYS A 357 -37.75 23.56 0.64
N GLY A 358 -37.43 23.07 -0.55
CA GLY A 358 -36.08 23.13 -1.10
C GLY A 358 -36.03 23.73 -2.49
N ASP A 359 -34.83 24.13 -2.91
CA ASP A 359 -34.60 24.88 -4.14
C ASP A 359 -34.90 24.10 -5.43
N ASP A 360 -34.98 22.76 -5.41
CA ASP A 360 -35.23 21.98 -6.64
C ASP A 360 -36.71 22.10 -7.05
N PRO A 361 -37.02 22.75 -8.19
CA PRO A 361 -38.40 22.96 -8.62
C PRO A 361 -39.12 21.67 -9.03
N ASN A 362 -38.41 20.55 -9.19
CA ASN A 362 -38.99 19.25 -9.49
C ASN A 362 -39.05 18.33 -8.27
N GLY A 363 -38.54 18.78 -7.13
CA GLY A 363 -38.56 18.03 -5.89
C GLY A 363 -39.92 18.06 -5.19
N ASN A 364 -40.00 17.35 -4.08
CA ASN A 364 -41.14 17.49 -3.18
C ASN A 364 -41.07 18.86 -2.49
N ASN A 365 -42.22 19.51 -2.36
CA ASN A 365 -42.35 20.81 -1.69
C ASN A 365 -41.31 21.84 -2.19
N PRO A 366 -41.26 22.15 -3.49
CA PRO A 366 -40.28 23.09 -4.01
C PRO A 366 -40.53 24.50 -3.46
N ASP A 367 -39.46 25.20 -3.11
CA ASP A 367 -39.51 26.61 -2.76
C ASP A 367 -39.83 27.44 -4.02
N LEU A 368 -40.97 28.14 -3.97
CA LEU A 368 -41.44 29.01 -5.05
C LEU A 368 -40.81 30.40 -5.01
N PHE A 369 -40.11 30.75 -3.94
CA PHE A 369 -39.41 32.00 -3.73
C PHE A 369 -37.94 31.83 -3.26
N PRO A 370 -37.03 31.22 -4.06
CA PRO A 370 -35.64 30.84 -3.66
C PRO A 370 -34.65 31.94 -3.23
N THR A 371 -35.13 33.17 -3.06
CA THR A 371 -34.33 34.32 -2.64
C THR A 371 -35.03 35.18 -1.58
N ASP A 372 -36.24 34.81 -1.18
CA ASP A 372 -37.04 35.48 -0.17
C ASP A 372 -37.24 34.53 1.00
N GLY A 373 -36.28 34.48 1.92
CA GLY A 373 -36.30 33.58 3.07
C GLY A 373 -37.37 33.88 4.13
N THR A 374 -38.48 34.47 3.72
CA THR A 374 -39.74 34.55 4.47
C THR A 374 -40.88 33.82 3.78
N GLN A 375 -40.73 33.41 2.52
CA GLN A 375 -41.77 32.87 1.65
C GLN A 375 -41.30 31.59 0.99
N CYS A 376 -42.20 30.62 0.87
CA CYS A 376 -41.86 29.29 0.39
C CYS A 376 -42.99 28.70 -0.45
N ASP A 377 -44.22 28.71 0.07
CA ASP A 377 -45.43 28.27 -0.62
C ASP A 377 -46.19 29.43 -1.29
N ASP A 378 -46.91 29.15 -2.39
CA ASP A 378 -47.85 30.04 -3.10
C ASP A 378 -49.04 29.19 -3.57
N ARG A 379 -50.05 29.07 -2.70
CA ARG A 379 -51.13 28.09 -2.86
C ARG A 379 -52.06 28.39 -4.03
N ASP A 380 -52.26 29.66 -4.35
CA ASP A 380 -53.18 30.09 -5.40
C ASP A 380 -52.50 30.58 -6.68
N GLY A 381 -51.17 30.75 -6.64
CA GLY A 381 -50.31 31.01 -7.79
C GLY A 381 -50.32 32.48 -8.21
N ASP A 382 -50.59 33.41 -7.31
CA ASP A 382 -50.66 34.84 -7.60
C ASP A 382 -49.30 35.56 -7.53
N GLY A 383 -48.27 34.87 -7.02
CA GLY A 383 -46.90 35.35 -6.90
C GLY A 383 -46.60 36.09 -5.59
N PHE A 384 -47.51 36.04 -4.62
CA PHE A 384 -47.28 36.41 -3.22
C PHE A 384 -47.21 35.14 -2.39
N GLY A 385 -46.28 35.09 -1.43
CA GLY A 385 -46.06 33.86 -0.66
C GLY A 385 -47.04 33.73 0.49
N ASP A 386 -47.45 32.51 0.80
CA ASP A 386 -48.47 32.15 1.79
C ASP A 386 -48.22 32.65 3.22
N ASN A 387 -46.99 33.08 3.53
CA ASN A 387 -46.65 33.61 4.85
C ASN A 387 -46.96 35.12 4.89
N PRO A 388 -48.05 35.57 5.56
CA PRO A 388 -48.42 36.98 5.60
C PRO A 388 -47.38 37.85 6.33
N SER A 389 -46.46 37.23 7.06
CA SER A 389 -45.37 37.90 7.78
C SER A 389 -44.08 37.88 6.95
N GLY A 390 -43.98 38.80 5.98
CA GLY A 390 -42.76 38.97 5.17
C GLY A 390 -42.95 39.99 4.06
N PRO A 391 -41.87 40.44 3.38
CA PRO A 391 -42.01 41.03 2.05
C PRO A 391 -42.80 40.06 1.16
N ASN A 392 -43.67 40.61 0.31
CA ASN A 392 -44.52 39.85 -0.62
C ASN A 392 -45.37 38.73 0.02
N GLY A 393 -45.67 38.83 1.31
CA GLY A 393 -46.57 37.90 2.00
C GLY A 393 -48.04 38.11 1.65
N ASP A 394 -48.76 37.01 1.59
CA ASP A 394 -50.15 36.88 1.21
C ASP A 394 -51.05 36.67 2.44
N TRP A 395 -51.99 37.59 2.65
CA TRP A 395 -53.02 37.53 3.70
C TRP A 395 -54.23 36.69 3.31
N PHE A 396 -54.39 36.37 2.03
CA PHE A 396 -55.44 35.55 1.46
C PHE A 396 -54.91 34.40 0.59
N PRO A 397 -54.17 33.42 1.16
CA PRO A 397 -53.46 32.35 0.41
C PRO A 397 -54.29 31.37 -0.45
N ASP A 398 -55.60 31.57 -0.57
CA ASP A 398 -56.49 30.75 -1.39
C ASP A 398 -57.31 31.63 -2.37
N ASP A 399 -57.05 32.94 -2.46
CA ASP A 399 -57.69 33.91 -3.35
C ASP A 399 -56.66 34.65 -4.19
N PRO A 400 -56.42 34.22 -5.45
CA PRO A 400 -55.32 34.74 -6.28
C PRO A 400 -55.54 36.17 -6.80
N SER A 401 -56.53 36.86 -6.24
CA SER A 401 -56.85 38.24 -6.55
C SER A 401 -56.68 39.18 -5.35
N GLN A 402 -56.34 38.66 -4.17
CA GLN A 402 -56.11 39.44 -2.95
C GLN A 402 -54.85 38.94 -2.24
N TRP A 403 -54.02 39.87 -1.76
CA TRP A 403 -52.77 39.52 -1.07
C TRP A 403 -52.41 40.42 0.11
N TRP A 404 -52.99 41.62 0.19
CA TRP A 404 -52.76 42.57 1.30
C TRP A 404 -54.04 42.88 2.05
N ASP A 405 -53.92 42.96 3.38
CA ASP A 405 -54.95 43.42 4.32
C ASP A 405 -54.29 44.44 5.25
N THR A 406 -54.34 45.73 4.87
CA THR A 406 -53.57 46.77 5.55
C THR A 406 -54.05 47.04 6.97
N ASP A 407 -55.34 46.86 7.26
CA ASP A 407 -55.92 47.12 8.58
C ASP A 407 -56.32 45.85 9.37
N GLY A 408 -56.21 44.68 8.75
CA GLY A 408 -56.37 43.37 9.37
C GLY A 408 -57.82 42.95 9.56
N ASP A 409 -58.73 43.47 8.74
CA ASP A 409 -60.17 43.30 8.90
C ASP A 409 -60.76 42.09 8.14
N GLY A 410 -59.92 41.43 7.34
CA GLY A 410 -60.26 40.24 6.56
C GLY A 410 -60.83 40.54 5.17
N TYR A 411 -60.74 41.77 4.68
CA TYR A 411 -61.02 42.13 3.28
C TYR A 411 -59.76 42.64 2.59
N GLY A 412 -59.53 42.20 1.36
CA GLY A 412 -58.28 42.50 0.67
C GLY A 412 -58.26 43.87 0.01
N ASP A 413 -57.10 44.52 0.03
CA ASP A 413 -56.90 45.89 -0.44
C ASP A 413 -57.02 46.05 -1.97
N ASN A 414 -56.90 44.97 -2.76
CA ASN A 414 -56.89 45.05 -4.22
C ASN A 414 -58.31 45.37 -4.73
N PRO A 415 -58.56 46.56 -5.33
CA PRO A 415 -59.91 46.97 -5.73
C PRO A 415 -60.48 46.14 -6.89
N ASP A 416 -59.62 45.45 -7.66
CA ASP A 416 -60.03 44.58 -8.75
C ASP A 416 -60.20 43.10 -8.32
N GLY A 417 -59.90 42.78 -7.04
CA GLY A 417 -59.97 41.42 -6.50
C GLY A 417 -61.32 41.04 -5.90
N SER A 418 -61.50 39.76 -5.55
CA SER A 418 -62.70 39.30 -4.85
C SER A 418 -62.80 39.95 -3.49
N MET A 419 -64.03 40.24 -3.07
CA MET A 419 -64.31 40.76 -1.73
C MET A 419 -63.42 41.95 -1.31
N ASN A 420 -63.07 42.82 -2.26
CA ASN A 420 -62.21 43.96 -2.01
C ASN A 420 -62.73 44.85 -0.86
N ASP A 421 -61.81 45.41 -0.10
CA ASP A 421 -62.08 46.42 0.90
C ASP A 421 -62.37 47.78 0.24
N VAL A 422 -63.43 48.43 0.68
CA VAL A 422 -63.82 49.79 0.28
C VAL A 422 -63.10 50.84 1.16
N CYS A 423 -62.67 50.46 2.36
CA CYS A 423 -61.95 51.28 3.33
C CYS A 423 -60.59 50.68 3.77
N PRO A 424 -59.60 50.49 2.85
CA PRO A 424 -58.33 49.73 3.06
C PRO A 424 -57.37 50.15 4.19
N THR A 425 -57.73 51.08 5.06
CA THR A 425 -56.85 51.60 6.11
C THR A 425 -57.59 51.80 7.43
N MET A 426 -58.85 51.40 7.48
CA MET A 426 -59.76 51.62 8.59
C MET A 426 -60.52 50.33 8.87
N TYR A 427 -60.01 49.55 9.82
CA TYR A 427 -60.60 48.28 10.21
C TYR A 427 -62.13 48.36 10.33
N GLY A 428 -62.82 47.56 9.53
CA GLY A 428 -64.27 47.44 9.57
C GLY A 428 -64.73 46.00 9.55
N THR A 429 -66.05 45.81 9.66
CA THR A 429 -66.63 44.46 9.55
C THR A 429 -67.87 44.44 8.66
N THR A 430 -68.12 45.56 7.99
CA THR A 430 -69.25 45.73 7.08
C THR A 430 -69.12 44.76 5.92
N THR A 431 -70.25 44.16 5.52
CA THR A 431 -70.31 43.10 4.49
C THR A 431 -71.04 43.54 3.21
N THR A 432 -71.60 44.76 3.18
CA THR A 432 -72.32 45.28 2.01
C THR A 432 -71.34 45.59 0.88
N GLU A 433 -71.74 45.37 -0.37
CA GLU A 433 -70.86 45.56 -1.53
C GLU A 433 -70.34 47.01 -1.67
N GLU A 434 -71.12 47.99 -1.22
CA GLU A 434 -70.82 49.42 -1.34
C GLU A 434 -69.91 49.95 -0.22
N ALA A 435 -69.67 49.18 0.84
CA ALA A 435 -68.95 49.61 2.05
C ALA A 435 -68.23 48.47 2.77
N ARG A 436 -67.89 47.39 2.05
CA ARG A 436 -67.19 46.22 2.60
C ARG A 436 -65.89 46.67 3.26
N GLY A 437 -65.61 46.19 4.47
CA GLY A 437 -64.44 46.56 5.27
C GLY A 437 -64.46 47.98 5.87
N CYS A 438 -65.55 48.73 5.71
CA CYS A 438 -65.69 50.02 6.39
C CYS A 438 -66.16 49.87 7.85
N PRO A 439 -65.69 50.73 8.77
CA PRO A 439 -66.13 50.76 10.15
C PRO A 439 -67.60 51.21 10.25
N ASP A 440 -68.27 50.73 11.29
CA ASP A 440 -69.61 51.15 11.73
C ASP A 440 -69.45 51.47 13.22
N SER A 441 -69.15 52.73 13.50
CA SER A 441 -68.63 53.20 14.79
C SER A 441 -69.70 53.17 15.89
N ASP A 442 -70.98 53.33 15.54
CA ASP A 442 -72.10 53.30 16.49
C ASP A 442 -73.02 52.07 16.37
N GLN A 443 -72.76 51.20 15.38
CA GLN A 443 -73.41 49.90 15.17
C GLN A 443 -74.90 50.02 14.85
N ASP A 444 -75.32 51.10 14.18
CA ASP A 444 -76.69 51.28 13.75
C ASP A 444 -77.03 50.57 12.43
N GLY A 445 -76.00 50.08 11.73
CA GLY A 445 -76.09 49.36 10.47
C GLY A 445 -75.76 50.18 9.23
N THR A 446 -75.50 51.49 9.37
CA THR A 446 -74.97 52.37 8.33
C THR A 446 -73.47 52.57 8.53
N PRO A 447 -72.62 52.15 7.59
CA PRO A 447 -71.17 52.28 7.76
C PRO A 447 -70.73 53.75 7.72
N ASP A 448 -69.66 54.09 8.45
CA ASP A 448 -69.18 55.47 8.67
C ASP A 448 -69.03 56.31 7.37
N PRO A 449 -68.58 55.78 6.22
CA PRO A 449 -68.48 56.57 4.98
C PRO A 449 -69.83 56.90 4.33
N GLN A 450 -70.88 56.15 4.67
CA GLN A 450 -72.25 56.35 4.20
C GLN A 450 -73.14 57.01 5.25
N ASP A 451 -72.66 57.11 6.49
CA ASP A 451 -73.36 57.68 7.62
C ASP A 451 -73.07 59.19 7.76
N ALA A 452 -74.13 60.00 7.76
CA ALA A 452 -74.03 61.44 8.01
C ALA A 452 -73.70 61.78 9.48
N PHE A 453 -74.00 60.87 10.41
CA PHE A 453 -73.73 60.96 11.83
C PHE A 453 -73.06 59.69 12.40
N PRO A 454 -71.78 59.39 12.04
CA PRO A 454 -71.07 58.13 12.37
C PRO A 454 -70.86 57.78 13.86
N ASN A 455 -71.45 58.53 14.79
CA ASN A 455 -71.32 58.28 16.23
C ASN A 455 -72.67 58.42 16.95
N ASP A 456 -73.77 58.60 16.23
CA ASP A 456 -75.12 58.70 16.76
C ASP A 456 -75.98 57.51 16.28
N PRO A 457 -76.15 56.47 17.11
CA PRO A 457 -76.83 55.23 16.70
C PRO A 457 -78.34 55.39 16.44
N PHE A 458 -78.85 56.61 16.42
CA PHE A 458 -80.23 56.96 16.15
C PHE A 458 -80.42 57.82 14.90
N GLN A 459 -79.34 58.24 14.23
CA GLN A 459 -79.34 59.10 13.06
C GLN A 459 -78.30 58.62 12.05
N ASP A 460 -78.72 58.32 10.82
CA ASP A 460 -77.82 57.84 9.75
C ASP A 460 -77.82 58.73 8.49
N THR A 461 -78.93 59.43 8.25
CA THR A 461 -79.21 60.15 7.00
C THR A 461 -79.41 61.65 7.25
N ASP A 462 -78.81 62.49 6.41
CA ASP A 462 -79.04 63.94 6.33
C ASP A 462 -79.34 64.32 4.87
N THR A 463 -80.62 64.34 4.52
CA THR A 463 -81.02 64.50 3.11
C THR A 463 -80.75 65.92 2.57
N ASP A 464 -80.67 66.94 3.42
CA ASP A 464 -80.50 68.33 2.99
C ASP A 464 -79.17 68.99 3.39
N GLY A 465 -78.35 68.28 4.17
CA GLY A 465 -76.99 68.64 4.54
C GLY A 465 -76.90 69.73 5.60
N ASP A 466 -77.93 69.90 6.43
CA ASP A 466 -77.98 70.95 7.46
C ASP A 466 -77.34 70.55 8.81
N GLY A 467 -76.98 69.28 8.96
CA GLY A 467 -76.35 68.71 10.15
C GLY A 467 -77.32 68.25 11.24
N PHE A 468 -78.60 68.05 10.93
CA PHE A 468 -79.59 67.36 11.77
C PHE A 468 -80.12 66.12 11.04
N GLY A 469 -80.20 64.98 11.73
CA GLY A 469 -80.54 63.72 11.06
C GLY A 469 -82.04 63.54 10.81
N ASP A 470 -82.39 62.84 9.73
CA ASP A 470 -83.78 62.69 9.26
C ASP A 470 -84.68 61.86 10.21
N SER A 471 -84.11 61.06 11.11
CA SER A 471 -84.84 60.11 11.96
C SER A 471 -85.60 60.80 13.09
N GLN A 472 -86.93 60.68 13.07
CA GLN A 472 -87.82 61.25 14.10
C GLN A 472 -87.84 60.48 15.43
N LEU A 473 -86.98 59.46 15.57
CA LEU A 473 -86.92 58.62 16.75
C LEU A 473 -85.97 59.16 17.83
N SER A 474 -85.06 60.08 17.48
CA SER A 474 -84.20 60.81 18.42
C SER A 474 -84.79 62.18 18.75
N VAL A 475 -84.40 62.77 19.89
CA VAL A 475 -84.87 64.10 20.32
C VAL A 475 -84.25 65.25 19.50
N ASP A 476 -83.25 64.94 18.70
CA ASP A 476 -82.42 65.89 17.95
C ASP A 476 -82.56 65.69 16.42
N GLY A 477 -83.56 64.90 15.96
CA GLY A 477 -83.84 64.71 14.54
C GLY A 477 -84.52 65.92 13.88
N ASP A 478 -84.32 66.10 12.58
CA ASP A 478 -84.85 67.21 11.79
C ASP A 478 -86.35 67.06 11.49
N ASP A 479 -87.16 67.98 12.00
CA ASP A 479 -88.61 68.03 11.72
C ASP A 479 -88.92 68.25 10.22
N CYS A 480 -87.97 68.76 9.43
CA CYS A 480 -88.14 69.10 8.01
C CYS A 480 -87.06 68.48 7.08
N PRO A 481 -86.98 67.14 6.93
CA PRO A 481 -85.84 66.38 6.35
C PRO A 481 -85.44 66.63 4.88
N THR A 482 -85.92 67.69 4.24
CA THR A 482 -85.60 68.00 2.83
C THR A 482 -85.36 69.49 2.61
N TRP A 483 -85.35 70.27 3.70
CA TRP A 483 -85.31 71.73 3.70
C TRP A 483 -84.35 72.25 4.78
N PRO A 484 -83.16 72.74 4.37
CA PRO A 484 -82.09 72.96 5.34
C PRO A 484 -82.45 74.02 6.36
N GLY A 485 -82.28 73.69 7.64
CA GLY A 485 -82.57 74.47 8.82
C GLY A 485 -81.38 74.61 9.77
N THR A 486 -81.60 75.26 10.92
CA THR A 486 -80.58 75.35 11.99
C THR A 486 -81.25 75.32 13.38
N SER A 487 -82.44 74.72 13.46
CA SER A 487 -83.33 74.90 14.61
C SER A 487 -82.98 73.94 15.74
N THR A 488 -82.18 74.39 16.71
CA THR A 488 -81.70 73.57 17.84
C THR A 488 -82.73 73.41 18.99
N GLN A 489 -84.03 73.58 18.74
CA GLN A 489 -85.07 73.50 19.77
C GLN A 489 -86.24 72.64 19.27
N GLY A 490 -86.12 71.32 19.39
CA GLY A 490 -87.19 70.37 19.08
C GLY A 490 -88.37 70.46 20.08
N ASN A 491 -89.58 70.26 19.55
CA ASN A 491 -90.93 70.30 20.17
C ASN A 491 -91.73 71.62 20.14
N VAL A 492 -91.85 72.29 18.98
CA VAL A 492 -93.12 73.02 18.68
C VAL A 492 -93.54 72.94 17.23
#